data_AF-A0A1F6DYM4-F1
#
_entry.id   AF-A0A1F6DYM4-F1
#
_cell.length_a   1.000
_cell.length_b   1.000
_cell.length_c   1.000
_cell.angle_alpha   90.00
_cell.angle_beta   90.00
_cell.angle_gamma   90.00
#
_symmetry.space_group_name_H-M   'P 1'
#
loop_
_entity.id
_entity.type
_entity.pdbx_description
1 polymer ?
#
loop_
_entity_poly.entity_id
_entity_poly.type
_entity_poly.pdbx_seq_one_letter_code
_entity_poly.pdbx_strand_id
1 'polypeptide(L)'
;MSFSMQKVFFSCFIVVVTLLTGLLMKSGQTQAGGPPKKLDAGITEARRYWGGRVNVVGAEQAYAEFKDKYRENPPVAHIIAHVVGDLMYENVGSTALTICDDAFNYGCFHQVVSDTMVDEGSPGLAQLDAFCGQKSDKEMDNCYHGIGHGVLGFFGPKHLTDALDGCATLRQSSSCEAGAFMEYYVPLIIDGTDRSTQVRPMDAKKPYAPCDTAQIQERYKDSCYVALPHWWMQRSLEVKEVAVLCHGLPERSVRSCVEGISVDLPGSVNFDNAKVIAACGTISDLTDRKYCLSASARMIEDFKKDACPIWAYLGEHRKQCG
;
A
#
# COMPACT_ATOMS: atom_id res chain seq x y z
N MET A 1 -64.40 -57.21 -6.41
CA MET A 1 -63.94 -58.33 -5.55
C MET A 1 -62.63 -57.86 -4.92
N SER A 2 -62.60 -57.10 -3.83
CA SER A 2 -62.97 -57.35 -2.42
C SER A 2 -61.97 -58.21 -1.63
N PHE A 3 -61.71 -57.76 -0.39
CA PHE A 3 -60.85 -58.24 0.72
C PHE A 3 -59.41 -57.71 0.70
N SER A 4 -58.96 -56.71 1.47
CA SER A 4 -59.28 -56.14 2.80
C SER A 4 -58.69 -56.87 4.03
N MET A 5 -58.03 -56.05 4.87
CA MET A 5 -58.01 -56.08 6.35
C MET A 5 -57.12 -57.15 7.04
N GLN A 6 -56.43 -56.97 8.19
CA GLN A 6 -56.28 -55.93 9.24
C GLN A 6 -55.38 -56.57 10.33
N LYS A 7 -54.50 -55.90 11.12
CA LYS A 7 -54.69 -55.37 12.50
C LYS A 7 -53.28 -55.30 13.16
N VAL A 8 -52.80 -54.19 13.72
CA VAL A 8 -53.15 -53.52 15.01
C VAL A 8 -52.53 -54.19 16.25
N PHE A 9 -51.61 -53.49 16.91
CA PHE A 9 -51.47 -53.30 18.38
C PHE A 9 -50.64 -51.99 18.57
N PHE A 10 -51.22 -50.82 18.92
CA PHE A 10 -51.55 -50.28 20.27
C PHE A 10 -50.41 -50.41 21.30
N SER A 11 -50.06 -49.46 22.19
CA SER A 11 -50.20 -48.00 22.37
C SER A 11 -49.58 -47.66 23.75
N CYS A 12 -49.22 -46.39 23.98
CA CYS A 12 -49.19 -45.67 25.26
C CYS A 12 -48.10 -45.92 26.34
N PHE A 13 -47.31 -44.88 26.60
CA PHE A 13 -47.11 -44.22 27.92
C PHE A 13 -46.39 -42.87 27.65
N ILE A 14 -47.08 -41.75 27.39
CA ILE A 14 -47.57 -40.71 28.32
C ILE A 14 -46.55 -40.17 29.34
N VAL A 15 -46.02 -38.97 29.02
CA VAL A 15 -45.92 -37.72 29.81
C VAL A 15 -45.36 -37.78 31.24
N VAL A 16 -44.21 -37.13 31.45
CA VAL A 16 -43.98 -36.25 32.62
C VAL A 16 -43.31 -34.96 32.14
N VAL A 17 -44.02 -33.84 32.34
CA VAL A 17 -43.65 -32.47 32.01
C VAL A 17 -43.36 -31.73 33.32
N THR A 18 -42.26 -30.94 33.31
CA THR A 18 -41.90 -29.78 34.15
C THR A 18 -41.75 -29.91 35.67
N LEU A 19 -40.55 -29.58 36.16
CA LEU A 19 -40.26 -28.35 36.93
C LEU A 19 -38.85 -28.44 37.53
N LEU A 20 -37.92 -27.59 37.06
CA LEU A 20 -36.86 -26.94 37.86
C LEU A 20 -36.07 -26.00 36.95
N THR A 21 -36.63 -24.80 36.77
CA THR A 21 -35.90 -23.59 36.38
C THR A 21 -34.98 -23.16 37.51
N GLY A 22 -33.70 -22.93 37.24
CA GLY A 22 -32.84 -22.14 38.12
C GLY A 22 -31.37 -22.51 38.05
N LEU A 23 -30.56 -21.55 37.57
CA LEU A 23 -29.08 -21.50 37.64
C LEU A 23 -28.30 -22.42 36.70
N LEU A 24 -27.92 -21.88 35.53
CA LEU A 24 -26.56 -21.38 35.30
C LEU A 24 -26.46 -20.91 33.85
N MET A 25 -26.70 -19.60 33.66
CA MET A 25 -26.06 -18.87 32.59
C MET A 25 -24.55 -18.95 32.84
N LYS A 26 -23.85 -19.85 32.14
CA LYS A 26 -22.42 -19.67 31.88
C LYS A 26 -22.29 -19.13 30.48
N SER A 27 -22.16 -17.81 30.44
CA SER A 27 -21.51 -17.08 29.36
C SER A 27 -20.27 -17.85 28.91
N GLY A 28 -20.30 -18.34 27.67
CA GLY A 28 -19.08 -18.67 26.96
C GLY A 28 -18.35 -17.36 26.73
N GLN A 29 -17.47 -16.99 27.66
CA GLN A 29 -16.47 -15.95 27.43
C GLN A 29 -15.67 -16.38 26.20
N THR A 30 -15.98 -15.76 25.06
CA THR A 30 -15.05 -15.66 23.94
C THR A 30 -13.84 -14.91 24.46
N GLN A 31 -12.82 -15.65 24.91
CA GLN A 31 -11.52 -15.07 25.15
C GLN A 31 -11.07 -14.44 23.83
N ALA A 32 -10.88 -13.12 23.85
CA ALA A 32 -10.21 -12.39 22.80
C ALA A 32 -8.84 -13.04 22.60
N GLY A 33 -8.70 -13.76 21.49
CA GLY A 33 -7.43 -14.32 21.07
C GLY A 33 -6.46 -13.19 20.78
N GLY A 34 -5.23 -13.31 21.30
CA GLY A 34 -4.13 -12.44 20.91
C GLY A 34 -3.84 -12.50 19.41
N PRO A 35 -2.97 -11.62 18.88
CA PRO A 35 -2.76 -11.44 17.45
C PRO A 35 -2.41 -12.77 16.73
N PRO A 36 -3.01 -13.04 15.56
CA PRO A 36 -2.90 -14.33 14.88
C PRO A 36 -1.46 -14.63 14.45
N LYS A 37 -0.99 -15.84 14.76
CA LYS A 37 0.40 -16.30 14.54
C LYS A 37 0.68 -16.94 13.17
N LYS A 38 -0.22 -16.86 12.19
CA LYS A 38 0.01 -17.26 10.79
C LYS A 38 -0.71 -16.30 9.86
N LEU A 39 -0.02 -15.74 8.88
CA LEU A 39 -0.53 -14.71 7.97
C LEU A 39 -1.89 -15.11 7.36
N ASP A 40 -2.05 -16.38 6.97
CA ASP A 40 -3.30 -16.92 6.39
C ASP A 40 -4.49 -16.97 7.36
N ALA A 41 -4.23 -17.31 8.64
CA ALA A 41 -5.27 -17.28 9.68
C ALA A 41 -5.69 -15.84 9.99
N GLY A 42 -4.74 -14.90 9.92
CA GLY A 42 -4.99 -13.47 10.09
C GLY A 42 -5.83 -12.87 8.95
N ILE A 43 -5.58 -13.27 7.69
CA ILE A 43 -6.36 -12.80 6.53
C ILE A 43 -7.82 -13.25 6.62
N THR A 44 -8.07 -14.52 6.95
CA THR A 44 -9.44 -15.05 7.05
C THR A 44 -10.23 -14.37 8.17
N GLU A 45 -9.60 -14.15 9.32
CA GLU A 45 -10.23 -13.44 10.44
C GLU A 45 -10.46 -11.95 10.13
N ALA A 46 -9.48 -11.30 9.52
CA ALA A 46 -9.60 -9.91 9.07
C ALA A 46 -10.76 -9.74 8.09
N ARG A 47 -10.87 -10.63 7.09
CA ARG A 47 -11.98 -10.60 6.12
C ARG A 47 -13.33 -10.74 6.82
N ARG A 48 -13.46 -11.69 7.75
CA ARG A 48 -14.72 -11.88 8.50
C ARG A 48 -15.08 -10.64 9.31
N TYR A 49 -14.13 -10.10 10.07
CA TYR A 49 -14.35 -8.95 10.93
C TYR A 49 -14.68 -7.70 10.11
N TRP A 50 -13.82 -7.35 9.16
CA TRP A 50 -13.98 -6.14 8.35
C TRP A 50 -15.15 -6.25 7.37
N GLY A 51 -15.44 -7.42 6.81
CA GLY A 51 -16.63 -7.62 5.99
C GLY A 51 -17.90 -7.40 6.79
N GLY A 52 -17.92 -7.88 8.05
CA GLY A 52 -18.99 -7.55 8.99
C GLY A 52 -19.11 -6.05 9.27
N ARG A 53 -17.98 -5.33 9.41
CA ARG A 53 -18.01 -3.86 9.58
C ARG A 53 -18.52 -3.15 8.34
N VAL A 54 -17.97 -3.43 7.15
CA VAL A 54 -18.40 -2.83 5.88
C VAL A 54 -19.91 -3.02 5.66
N ASN A 55 -20.44 -4.22 5.95
CA ASN A 55 -21.88 -4.49 5.82
C ASN A 55 -22.76 -3.69 6.81
N VAL A 56 -22.22 -3.31 7.97
CA VAL A 56 -22.99 -2.63 9.03
C VAL A 56 -22.87 -1.11 8.94
N VAL A 57 -21.66 -0.60 8.67
CA VAL A 57 -21.38 0.85 8.70
C VAL A 57 -21.00 1.45 7.34
N GLY A 58 -20.88 0.62 6.30
CA GLY A 58 -20.43 1.04 4.97
C GLY A 58 -18.91 1.11 4.86
N ALA A 59 -18.44 1.16 3.60
CA ALA A 59 -17.01 1.16 3.24
C ALA A 59 -16.20 2.28 3.93
N GLU A 60 -16.68 3.52 3.87
CA GLU A 60 -15.95 4.70 4.37
C GLU A 60 -15.72 4.64 5.89
N GLN A 61 -16.78 4.42 6.66
CA GLN A 61 -16.69 4.32 8.12
C GLN A 61 -15.88 3.09 8.55
N ALA A 62 -16.02 1.96 7.86
CA ALA A 62 -15.23 0.77 8.14
C ALA A 62 -13.72 1.02 7.89
N TYR A 63 -13.36 1.71 6.81
CA TYR A 63 -11.96 2.06 6.52
C TYR A 63 -11.38 3.03 7.56
N ALA A 64 -12.17 4.01 8.02
CA ALA A 64 -11.75 4.91 9.09
C ALA A 64 -11.48 4.15 10.41
N GLU A 65 -12.38 3.24 10.80
CA GLU A 65 -12.19 2.37 11.97
C GLU A 65 -10.98 1.45 11.83
N PHE A 66 -10.74 0.94 10.63
CA PHE A 66 -9.56 0.13 10.31
C PHE A 66 -8.27 0.91 10.52
N LYS A 67 -8.20 2.13 9.98
CA LYS A 67 -7.02 3.00 10.16
C LYS A 67 -6.76 3.29 11.63
N ASP A 68 -7.79 3.60 12.42
CA ASP A 68 -7.62 3.85 13.85
C ASP A 68 -7.13 2.61 14.59
N LYS A 69 -7.75 1.44 14.35
CA LYS A 69 -7.40 0.18 15.00
C LYS A 69 -5.96 -0.27 14.71
N TYR A 70 -5.45 0.00 13.51
CA TYR A 70 -4.15 -0.49 13.06
C TYR A 70 -3.05 0.57 13.01
N ARG A 71 -3.31 1.79 13.51
CA ARG A 71 -2.37 2.92 13.49
C ARG A 71 -0.97 2.61 14.05
N GLU A 72 -0.86 1.69 15.01
CA GLU A 72 0.40 1.32 15.67
C GLU A 72 1.01 0.01 15.14
N ASN A 73 0.41 -0.65 14.14
CA ASN A 73 0.93 -1.91 13.57
C ASN A 73 1.04 -1.89 12.04
N PRO A 74 1.89 -1.01 11.46
CA PRO A 74 1.92 -0.77 10.02
C PRO A 74 2.18 -1.99 9.13
N PRO A 75 3.11 -2.93 9.46
CA PRO A 75 3.39 -4.07 8.59
C PRO A 75 2.18 -5.01 8.43
N VAL A 76 1.48 -5.32 9.53
CA VAL A 76 0.27 -6.15 9.48
C VAL A 76 -0.90 -5.35 8.88
N ALA A 77 -0.96 -4.05 9.18
CA ALA A 77 -1.96 -3.15 8.63
C ALA A 77 -1.91 -3.10 7.11
N HIS A 78 -0.72 -3.06 6.49
CA HIS A 78 -0.58 -3.07 5.04
C HIS A 78 -1.31 -4.28 4.44
N ILE A 79 -1.01 -5.49 4.91
CA ILE A 79 -1.66 -6.73 4.42
C ILE A 79 -3.17 -6.71 4.63
N ILE A 80 -3.64 -6.22 5.76
CA ILE A 80 -5.08 -6.13 6.03
C ILE A 80 -5.75 -5.04 5.19
N ALA A 81 -5.02 -3.98 4.81
CA ALA A 81 -5.54 -2.92 3.95
C ALA A 81 -5.90 -3.45 2.56
N HIS A 82 -5.19 -4.46 2.04
CA HIS A 82 -5.63 -5.19 0.84
C HIS A 82 -7.00 -5.80 1.08
N VAL A 83 -7.16 -6.59 2.14
CA VAL A 83 -8.45 -7.26 2.47
C VAL A 83 -9.58 -6.25 2.63
N VAL A 84 -9.34 -5.12 3.30
CA VAL A 84 -10.34 -4.07 3.48
C VAL A 84 -10.67 -3.40 2.14
N GLY A 85 -9.67 -3.15 1.27
CA GLY A 85 -9.86 -2.62 -0.07
C GLY A 85 -10.78 -3.50 -0.93
N ASP A 86 -10.55 -4.82 -0.96
CA ASP A 86 -11.39 -5.78 -1.68
C ASP A 86 -12.83 -5.78 -1.12
N LEU A 87 -13.00 -5.81 0.20
CA LEU A 87 -14.32 -5.75 0.83
C LEU A 87 -15.06 -4.43 0.54
N MET A 88 -14.33 -3.31 0.44
CA MET A 88 -14.91 -2.03 0.04
C MET A 88 -15.31 -2.04 -1.44
N TYR A 89 -14.49 -2.64 -2.30
CA TYR A 89 -14.78 -2.80 -3.71
C TYR A 89 -16.03 -3.69 -3.92
N GLU A 90 -16.14 -4.82 -3.22
CA GLU A 90 -17.36 -5.65 -3.20
C GLU A 90 -18.61 -4.85 -2.78
N ASN A 91 -18.45 -3.81 -1.95
CA ASN A 91 -19.54 -3.00 -1.42
C ASN A 91 -19.96 -1.84 -2.34
N VAL A 92 -19.01 -1.09 -2.92
CA VAL A 92 -19.29 0.15 -3.68
C VAL A 92 -18.62 0.20 -5.07
N GLY A 93 -18.02 -0.91 -5.52
CA GLY A 93 -17.26 -0.99 -6.76
C GLY A 93 -16.02 -0.11 -6.76
N SER A 94 -15.60 0.32 -7.94
CA SER A 94 -14.44 1.20 -8.16
C SER A 94 -14.51 2.55 -7.44
N THR A 95 -15.71 2.99 -6.99
CA THR A 95 -15.88 4.17 -6.13
C THR A 95 -15.11 4.04 -4.81
N ALA A 96 -14.78 2.81 -4.39
CA ALA A 96 -13.92 2.53 -3.24
C ALA A 96 -12.56 3.27 -3.32
N LEU A 97 -12.07 3.57 -4.53
CA LEU A 97 -10.84 4.33 -4.74
C LEU A 97 -10.90 5.72 -4.10
N THR A 98 -12.09 6.33 -4.08
CA THR A 98 -12.28 7.67 -3.49
C THR A 98 -12.06 7.68 -1.98
N ILE A 99 -12.24 6.53 -1.33
CA ILE A 99 -12.11 6.31 0.12
C ILE A 99 -10.66 5.94 0.50
N CYS A 100 -9.93 5.27 -0.40
CA CYS A 100 -8.53 4.94 -0.18
C CYS A 100 -7.66 6.19 -0.01
N ASP A 101 -6.59 6.02 0.77
CA ASP A 101 -5.52 6.99 0.99
C ASP A 101 -4.16 6.28 1.07
N ASP A 102 -3.10 7.04 1.34
CA ASP A 102 -1.72 6.56 1.45
C ASP A 102 -1.46 5.75 2.74
N ALA A 103 -2.48 5.55 3.59
CA ALA A 103 -2.34 4.81 4.82
C ALA A 103 -1.85 3.38 4.55
N PHE A 104 -0.90 2.97 5.39
CA PHE A 104 -0.30 1.63 5.35
C PHE A 104 0.30 1.30 3.97
N ASN A 105 1.09 2.22 3.40
CA ASN A 105 1.78 2.05 2.11
C ASN A 105 0.82 1.67 0.98
N TYR A 106 -0.23 2.47 0.80
CA TYR A 106 -1.17 2.34 -0.32
C TYR A 106 -1.92 0.99 -0.42
N GLY A 107 -1.96 0.18 0.64
CA GLY A 107 -2.53 -1.18 0.56
C GLY A 107 -4.01 -1.24 0.13
N CYS A 108 -4.80 -0.21 0.45
CA CYS A 108 -6.18 -0.07 -0.07
C CYS A 108 -6.19 0.11 -1.60
N PHE A 109 -5.33 1.00 -2.12
CA PHE A 109 -5.21 1.26 -3.55
C PHE A 109 -4.76 0.02 -4.32
N HIS A 110 -3.80 -0.75 -3.78
CA HIS A 110 -3.30 -1.96 -4.43
C HIS A 110 -4.44 -2.88 -4.83
N GLN A 111 -5.36 -3.13 -3.89
CA GLN A 111 -6.46 -4.06 -4.09
C GLN A 111 -7.59 -3.45 -4.94
N VAL A 112 -8.08 -2.25 -4.61
CA VAL A 112 -9.19 -1.63 -5.35
C VAL A 112 -8.88 -1.45 -6.83
N VAL A 113 -7.65 -1.04 -7.14
CA VAL A 113 -7.19 -0.86 -8.54
C VAL A 113 -7.08 -2.22 -9.23
N SER A 114 -6.52 -3.23 -8.56
CA SER A 114 -6.45 -4.59 -9.11
C SER A 114 -7.84 -5.13 -9.42
N ASP A 115 -8.81 -5.00 -8.51
CA ASP A 115 -10.17 -5.51 -8.70
C ASP A 115 -10.91 -4.76 -9.82
N THR A 116 -10.75 -3.43 -9.87
CA THR A 116 -11.27 -2.61 -10.98
C THR A 116 -10.70 -3.09 -12.32
N MET A 117 -9.39 -3.36 -12.39
CA MET A 117 -8.74 -3.84 -13.61
C MET A 117 -9.17 -5.26 -13.98
N VAL A 118 -9.43 -6.14 -13.00
CA VAL A 118 -9.94 -7.50 -13.24
C VAL A 118 -11.35 -7.46 -13.83
N ASP A 119 -12.23 -6.62 -13.30
CA ASP A 119 -13.63 -6.56 -13.72
C ASP A 119 -13.84 -5.75 -15.00
N GLU A 120 -13.11 -4.63 -15.14
CA GLU A 120 -13.38 -3.63 -16.18
C GLU A 120 -12.28 -3.56 -17.26
N GLY A 121 -11.11 -4.15 -17.01
CA GLY A 121 -9.95 -4.04 -17.90
C GLY A 121 -9.46 -2.59 -18.04
N SER A 122 -8.82 -2.28 -19.18
CA SER A 122 -8.29 -0.93 -19.46
C SER A 122 -9.31 0.22 -19.35
N PRO A 123 -10.60 0.06 -19.71
CA PRO A 123 -11.63 1.06 -19.43
C PRO A 123 -11.72 1.49 -17.96
N GLY A 124 -11.44 0.60 -17.01
CA GLY A 124 -11.42 0.91 -15.58
C GLY A 124 -10.43 2.03 -15.23
N LEU A 125 -9.28 2.11 -15.92
CA LEU A 125 -8.29 3.18 -15.70
C LEU A 125 -8.86 4.58 -15.95
N ALA A 126 -9.73 4.74 -16.95
CA ALA A 126 -10.36 6.02 -17.23
C ALA A 126 -11.32 6.45 -16.11
N GLN A 127 -11.95 5.49 -15.44
CA GLN A 127 -12.79 5.76 -14.29
C GLN A 127 -11.97 6.13 -13.06
N LEU A 128 -10.88 5.39 -12.80
CA LEU A 128 -9.96 5.69 -11.70
C LEU A 128 -9.31 7.09 -11.90
N ASP A 129 -8.93 7.44 -13.13
CA ASP A 129 -8.48 8.77 -13.51
C ASP A 129 -9.52 9.84 -13.15
N ALA A 130 -10.80 9.63 -13.49
CA ALA A 130 -11.88 10.54 -13.14
C ALA A 130 -12.03 10.72 -11.62
N PHE A 131 -11.85 9.68 -10.82
CA PHE A 131 -11.91 9.76 -9.36
C PHE A 131 -10.71 10.53 -8.77
N CYS A 132 -9.48 10.25 -9.22
CA CYS A 132 -8.31 10.97 -8.74
C CYS A 132 -8.34 12.45 -9.12
N GLY A 133 -8.84 12.79 -10.32
CA GLY A 133 -8.94 14.18 -10.79
C GLY A 133 -9.91 15.08 -10.03
N GLN A 134 -10.71 14.53 -9.11
CA GLN A 134 -11.61 15.29 -8.24
C GLN A 134 -10.98 15.64 -6.89
N LYS A 135 -9.80 15.11 -6.59
CA LYS A 135 -9.09 15.31 -5.31
C LYS A 135 -8.27 16.60 -5.33
N SER A 136 -7.89 17.10 -4.15
CA SER A 136 -6.92 18.21 -4.04
C SER A 136 -5.56 17.80 -4.59
N ASP A 137 -4.68 18.75 -4.95
CA ASP A 137 -3.41 18.45 -5.64
C ASP A 137 -2.58 17.33 -4.99
N LYS A 138 -2.44 17.35 -3.66
CA LYS A 138 -1.70 16.31 -2.92
C LYS A 138 -2.44 14.98 -2.89
N GLU A 139 -3.74 14.99 -2.60
CA GLU A 139 -4.54 13.76 -2.56
C GLU A 139 -4.68 13.15 -3.96
N MET A 140 -4.66 13.98 -4.99
CA MET A 140 -4.66 13.61 -6.39
C MET A 140 -3.34 12.91 -6.75
N ASP A 141 -2.19 13.49 -6.39
CA ASP A 141 -0.88 12.85 -6.59
C ASP A 141 -0.81 11.50 -5.87
N ASN A 142 -1.17 11.44 -4.59
CA ASN A 142 -1.24 10.18 -3.83
C ASN A 142 -2.17 9.14 -4.48
N CYS A 143 -3.28 9.58 -5.08
CA CYS A 143 -4.22 8.70 -5.76
C CYS A 143 -3.62 8.11 -7.04
N TYR A 144 -2.98 8.93 -7.89
CA TYR A 144 -2.29 8.42 -9.09
C TYR A 144 -1.11 7.52 -8.72
N HIS A 145 -0.33 7.88 -7.69
CA HIS A 145 0.72 7.02 -7.15
C HIS A 145 0.17 5.65 -6.72
N GLY A 146 -0.93 5.64 -5.96
CA GLY A 146 -1.63 4.42 -5.56
C GLY A 146 -2.13 3.57 -6.74
N ILE A 147 -2.62 4.21 -7.82
CA ILE A 147 -2.96 3.51 -9.07
C ILE A 147 -1.74 2.77 -9.62
N GLY A 148 -0.57 3.41 -9.63
CA GLY A 148 0.68 2.81 -10.07
C GLY A 148 0.98 1.47 -9.44
N HIS A 149 0.89 1.40 -8.11
CA HIS A 149 1.07 0.16 -7.37
C HIS A 149 0.08 -0.93 -7.79
N GLY A 150 -1.21 -0.61 -7.82
CA GLY A 150 -2.25 -1.58 -8.16
C GLY A 150 -2.22 -2.04 -9.62
N VAL A 151 -1.87 -1.16 -10.55
CA VAL A 151 -1.73 -1.51 -11.98
C VAL A 151 -0.59 -2.50 -12.20
N LEU A 152 0.56 -2.28 -11.56
CA LEU A 152 1.62 -3.30 -11.61
C LEU A 152 1.18 -4.59 -10.91
N GLY A 153 0.42 -4.49 -9.82
CA GLY A 153 -0.20 -5.62 -9.14
C GLY A 153 -1.04 -6.49 -10.07
N PHE A 154 -1.86 -5.86 -10.91
CA PHE A 154 -2.71 -6.53 -11.90
C PHE A 154 -1.90 -7.22 -13.01
N PHE A 155 -0.99 -6.49 -13.65
CA PHE A 155 -0.19 -7.03 -14.76
C PHE A 155 0.88 -8.02 -14.30
N GLY A 156 1.39 -7.86 -13.08
CA GLY A 156 2.51 -8.58 -12.53
C GLY A 156 3.88 -8.02 -12.98
N PRO A 157 4.95 -8.32 -12.22
CA PRO A 157 6.27 -7.72 -12.43
C PRO A 157 6.92 -8.09 -13.78
N LYS A 158 6.50 -9.19 -14.41
CA LYS A 158 6.98 -9.57 -15.75
C LYS A 158 6.46 -8.65 -16.87
N HIS A 159 5.41 -7.88 -16.58
CA HIS A 159 4.66 -7.04 -17.51
C HIS A 159 4.77 -5.55 -17.13
N LEU A 160 5.93 -5.14 -16.60
CA LEU A 160 6.19 -3.74 -16.21
C LEU A 160 5.86 -2.74 -17.33
N THR A 161 6.19 -3.04 -18.58
CA THR A 161 5.89 -2.13 -19.71
C THR A 161 4.40 -1.96 -19.93
N ASP A 162 3.60 -3.01 -19.74
CA ASP A 162 2.15 -2.97 -19.89
C ASP A 162 1.52 -2.11 -18.77
N ALA A 163 2.05 -2.21 -17.55
CA ALA A 163 1.66 -1.37 -16.43
C ALA A 163 1.99 0.12 -16.68
N LEU A 164 3.19 0.41 -17.17
CA LEU A 164 3.61 1.78 -17.49
C LEU A 164 2.76 2.37 -18.63
N ASP A 165 2.43 1.59 -19.66
CA ASP A 165 1.58 2.06 -20.75
C ASP A 165 0.14 2.33 -20.28
N GLY A 166 -0.36 1.58 -19.28
CA GLY A 166 -1.58 1.93 -18.56
C GLY A 166 -1.49 3.27 -17.82
N CYS A 167 -0.43 3.47 -17.04
CA CYS A 167 -0.18 4.73 -16.33
C CYS A 167 -0.12 5.94 -17.28
N ALA A 168 0.41 5.75 -18.49
CA ALA A 168 0.51 6.81 -19.49
C ALA A 168 -0.83 7.31 -20.05
N THR A 169 -1.93 6.61 -19.78
CA THR A 169 -3.28 7.07 -20.14
C THR A 169 -3.88 8.06 -19.13
N LEU A 170 -3.25 8.21 -17.96
CA LEU A 170 -3.75 8.99 -16.84
C LEU A 170 -3.26 10.44 -16.89
N ARG A 171 -3.98 11.38 -16.25
CA ARG A 171 -3.59 12.80 -16.24
C ARG A 171 -2.26 13.08 -15.54
N GLN A 172 -1.92 12.30 -14.50
CA GLN A 172 -0.61 12.36 -13.85
C GLN A 172 0.15 11.05 -14.05
N SER A 173 0.61 10.81 -15.28
CA SER A 173 1.29 9.57 -15.62
C SER A 173 2.55 9.34 -14.78
N SER A 174 3.36 10.38 -14.53
CA SER A 174 4.61 10.27 -13.79
C SER A 174 4.42 9.78 -12.35
N SER A 175 3.32 10.18 -11.70
CA SER A 175 3.02 9.76 -10.33
C SER A 175 2.64 8.26 -10.29
N CYS A 176 1.79 7.83 -11.24
CA CYS A 176 1.46 6.41 -11.43
C CYS A 176 2.70 5.58 -11.80
N GLU A 177 3.53 6.05 -12.73
CA GLU A 177 4.77 5.38 -13.11
C GLU A 177 5.70 5.21 -11.91
N ALA A 178 5.84 6.23 -11.05
CA ALA A 178 6.65 6.14 -9.83
C ALA A 178 6.14 5.04 -8.88
N GLY A 179 4.83 4.98 -8.62
CA GLY A 179 4.23 3.91 -7.81
C GLY A 179 4.43 2.52 -8.42
N ALA A 180 4.28 2.40 -9.75
CA ALA A 180 4.55 1.15 -10.46
C ALA A 180 6.03 0.73 -10.33
N PHE A 181 6.99 1.65 -10.48
CA PHE A 181 8.40 1.30 -10.28
C PHE A 181 8.72 0.92 -8.84
N MET A 182 8.13 1.59 -7.85
CA MET A 182 8.29 1.21 -6.44
C MET A 182 7.81 -0.21 -6.19
N GLU A 183 6.59 -0.54 -6.65
CA GLU A 183 6.06 -1.91 -6.55
C GLU A 183 6.92 -2.93 -7.30
N TYR A 184 7.51 -2.54 -8.44
CA TYR A 184 8.38 -3.41 -9.23
C TYR A 184 9.67 -3.78 -8.49
N TYR A 185 10.27 -2.82 -7.78
CA TYR A 185 11.51 -3.04 -7.05
C TYR A 185 11.29 -3.67 -5.68
N VAL A 186 10.23 -3.24 -4.99
CA VAL A 186 9.94 -3.59 -3.60
C VAL A 186 8.47 -3.99 -3.54
N PRO A 187 8.14 -5.19 -4.06
CA PRO A 187 6.76 -5.65 -4.11
C PRO A 187 6.20 -5.85 -2.70
N LEU A 188 5.02 -5.30 -2.47
CA LEU A 188 4.29 -5.41 -1.21
C LEU A 188 2.95 -6.17 -1.36
N ILE A 189 2.60 -6.59 -2.57
CA ILE A 189 1.35 -7.30 -2.87
C ILE A 189 1.44 -8.82 -2.54
N ILE A 190 0.39 -9.43 -1.93
CA ILE A 190 0.30 -10.89 -1.58
C ILE A 190 -0.91 -11.64 -2.19
N ASP A 191 -0.66 -12.43 -3.24
CA ASP A 191 -1.34 -13.41 -4.12
C ASP A 191 -1.10 -14.85 -3.83
N GLY A 192 -2.18 -15.59 -3.69
CA GLY A 192 -2.16 -17.04 -3.74
C GLY A 192 -1.72 -17.68 -5.08
N THR A 193 -1.11 -16.99 -6.05
CA THR A 193 -0.67 -17.66 -7.31
C THR A 193 0.82 -17.53 -7.66
N ASP A 194 1.44 -16.37 -7.52
CA ASP A 194 2.91 -16.22 -7.71
C ASP A 194 3.38 -14.87 -7.13
N ARG A 195 3.32 -14.70 -5.80
CA ARG A 195 3.70 -13.44 -5.13
C ARG A 195 4.91 -13.58 -4.21
N SER A 196 5.78 -12.59 -4.30
CA SER A 196 7.00 -12.44 -3.52
C SER A 196 6.95 -11.06 -2.87
N THR A 197 6.92 -11.00 -1.54
CA THR A 197 7.26 -9.79 -0.79
C THR A 197 8.77 -9.55 -0.73
N GLN A 198 9.55 -10.35 -1.48
CA GLN A 198 10.99 -10.19 -1.53
C GLN A 198 11.32 -9.03 -2.46
N VAL A 199 12.05 -8.08 -1.90
CA VAL A 199 12.75 -7.03 -2.64
C VAL A 199 13.45 -7.65 -3.85
N ARG A 200 13.22 -7.08 -5.02
CA ARG A 200 13.80 -7.54 -6.28
C ARG A 200 15.32 -7.70 -6.12
N PRO A 201 15.91 -8.84 -6.53
CA PRO A 201 17.35 -9.05 -6.40
C PRO A 201 18.10 -8.03 -7.27
N MET A 202 19.19 -7.50 -6.73
CA MET A 202 20.07 -6.58 -7.43
C MET A 202 21.29 -7.31 -7.98
N ASP A 203 21.52 -7.20 -9.28
CA ASP A 203 22.81 -7.53 -9.89
C ASP A 203 23.73 -6.30 -9.73
N ALA A 204 24.78 -6.43 -8.92
CA ALA A 204 25.73 -5.36 -8.68
C ALA A 204 26.45 -4.88 -9.96
N LYS A 205 26.46 -5.68 -11.04
CA LYS A 205 27.00 -5.28 -12.35
C LYS A 205 26.01 -4.46 -13.18
N LYS A 206 24.74 -4.44 -12.79
CA LYS A 206 23.65 -3.72 -13.45
C LYS A 206 22.81 -2.95 -12.40
N PRO A 207 23.42 -2.02 -11.65
CA PRO A 207 22.75 -1.36 -10.54
C PRO A 207 21.57 -0.48 -10.97
N TYR A 208 21.49 -0.12 -12.26
CA TYR A 208 20.45 0.73 -12.82
C TYR A 208 19.34 -0.03 -13.55
N ALA A 209 19.39 -1.38 -13.58
CA ALA A 209 18.41 -2.15 -14.33
C ALA A 209 17.03 -2.16 -13.63
N PRO A 210 15.92 -1.96 -14.37
CA PRO A 210 15.84 -1.95 -15.83
C PRO A 210 15.90 -0.55 -16.46
N CYS A 211 16.06 0.53 -15.68
CA CYS A 211 16.00 1.91 -16.18
C CYS A 211 16.99 2.21 -17.32
N ASP A 212 18.17 1.59 -17.28
CA ASP A 212 19.23 1.74 -18.29
C ASP A 212 19.10 0.78 -19.49
N THR A 213 18.06 -0.06 -19.49
CA THR A 213 17.84 -1.05 -20.54
C THR A 213 16.94 -0.51 -21.66
N ALA A 214 17.01 -1.13 -22.84
CA ALA A 214 16.14 -0.79 -23.97
C ALA A 214 14.65 -1.11 -23.73
N GLN A 215 14.32 -1.87 -22.68
CA GLN A 215 12.94 -2.17 -22.30
C GLN A 215 12.20 -0.93 -21.78
N ILE A 216 12.93 -0.01 -21.14
CA ILE A 216 12.35 1.20 -20.54
C ILE A 216 12.48 2.36 -21.52
N GLN A 217 11.33 2.81 -22.04
CA GLN A 217 11.27 3.96 -22.94
C GLN A 217 11.74 5.23 -22.25
N GLU A 218 12.29 6.17 -23.03
CA GLU A 218 12.89 7.41 -22.52
C GLU A 218 11.94 8.20 -21.61
N ARG A 219 10.65 8.22 -21.94
CA ARG A 219 9.60 8.93 -21.18
C ARG A 219 9.44 8.44 -19.74
N TYR A 220 9.80 7.18 -19.47
CA TYR A 220 9.66 6.55 -18.15
C TYR A 220 10.93 6.61 -17.30
N LYS A 221 12.06 7.03 -17.88
CA LYS A 221 13.34 6.91 -17.22
C LYS A 221 13.44 7.78 -15.97
N ASP A 222 12.88 8.98 -15.99
CA ASP A 222 12.93 9.86 -14.82
C ASP A 222 12.14 9.25 -13.64
N SER A 223 10.92 8.75 -13.87
CA SER A 223 10.14 7.99 -12.88
C SER A 223 10.90 6.75 -12.38
N CYS A 224 11.59 6.05 -13.27
CA CYS A 224 12.40 4.88 -12.92
C CYS A 224 13.60 5.25 -12.03
N TYR A 225 14.31 6.33 -12.35
CA TYR A 225 15.49 6.78 -11.62
C TYR A 225 15.15 7.33 -10.25
N VAL A 226 13.98 7.96 -10.07
CA VAL A 226 13.48 8.37 -8.74
C VAL A 226 13.26 7.17 -7.82
N ALA A 227 12.85 6.01 -8.36
CA ALA A 227 12.57 4.82 -7.58
C ALA A 227 13.81 3.96 -7.27
N LEU A 228 14.97 4.19 -7.91
CA LEU A 228 16.19 3.42 -7.68
C LEU A 228 16.75 3.55 -6.23
N PRO A 229 16.83 4.74 -5.62
CA PRO A 229 17.24 4.89 -4.22
C PRO A 229 16.43 3.99 -3.28
N HIS A 230 15.11 3.95 -3.48
CA HIS A 230 14.23 3.11 -2.68
C HIS A 230 14.65 1.64 -2.76
N TRP A 231 14.85 1.14 -3.97
CA TRP A 231 15.34 -0.21 -4.19
C TRP A 231 16.71 -0.46 -3.51
N TRP A 232 17.67 0.43 -3.72
CA TRP A 232 19.03 0.27 -3.18
C TRP A 232 19.06 0.32 -1.66
N MET A 233 18.28 1.19 -1.01
CA MET A 233 18.20 1.26 0.45
C MET A 233 17.54 0.01 1.04
N GLN A 234 16.52 -0.55 0.36
CA GLN A 234 15.94 -1.85 0.73
C GLN A 234 16.92 -3.03 0.52
N ARG A 235 18.01 -2.82 -0.22
CA ARG A 235 19.17 -3.72 -0.34
C ARG A 235 20.31 -3.38 0.65
N SER A 236 20.01 -2.57 1.66
CA SER A 236 20.94 -2.17 2.74
C SER A 236 22.11 -1.30 2.29
N LEU A 237 21.95 -0.53 1.22
CA LEU A 237 22.91 0.51 0.87
C LEU A 237 22.68 1.75 1.73
N GLU A 238 23.76 2.35 2.21
CA GLU A 238 23.74 3.60 2.96
C GLU A 238 23.55 4.80 2.03
N VAL A 239 23.08 5.93 2.56
CA VAL A 239 22.83 7.17 1.79
C VAL A 239 24.05 7.60 0.96
N LYS A 240 25.27 7.45 1.51
CA LYS A 240 26.51 7.77 0.77
C LYS A 240 26.72 6.87 -0.46
N GLU A 241 26.36 5.59 -0.37
CA GLU A 241 26.54 4.61 -1.44
C GLU A 241 25.49 4.83 -2.53
N VAL A 242 24.26 5.11 -2.12
CA VAL A 242 23.16 5.52 -3.01
C VAL A 242 23.51 6.78 -3.78
N ALA A 243 24.05 7.81 -3.11
CA ALA A 243 24.45 9.05 -3.80
C ALA A 243 25.57 8.82 -4.83
N VAL A 244 26.54 7.94 -4.54
CA VAL A 244 27.57 7.53 -5.50
C VAL A 244 26.96 6.83 -6.71
N LEU A 245 25.95 5.98 -6.52
CA LEU A 245 25.23 5.35 -7.63
C LEU A 245 24.45 6.40 -8.46
N CYS A 246 23.78 7.35 -7.80
CA CYS A 246 23.08 8.43 -8.49
C CYS A 246 24.00 9.28 -9.37
N HIS A 247 25.25 9.53 -8.94
CA HIS A 247 26.28 10.22 -9.74
C HIS A 247 26.67 9.50 -11.03
N GLY A 248 26.46 8.19 -11.11
CA GLY A 248 26.72 7.41 -12.32
C GLY A 248 25.61 7.52 -13.39
N LEU A 249 24.51 8.20 -13.09
CA LEU A 249 23.41 8.44 -14.04
C LEU A 249 23.71 9.63 -14.97
N PRO A 250 22.96 9.78 -16.08
CA PRO A 250 23.00 11.01 -16.88
C PRO A 250 22.74 12.24 -16.02
N GLU A 251 23.46 13.35 -16.28
CA GLU A 251 23.43 14.57 -15.47
C GLU A 251 22.01 15.06 -15.13
N ARG A 252 21.10 15.02 -16.11
CA ARG A 252 19.70 15.44 -15.94
C ARG A 252 18.92 14.59 -14.90
N SER A 253 19.35 13.36 -14.64
CA SER A 253 18.66 12.39 -13.78
C SER A 253 19.32 12.27 -12.39
N VAL A 254 20.51 12.84 -12.19
CA VAL A 254 21.22 12.82 -10.90
C VAL A 254 20.34 13.41 -9.80
N ARG A 255 19.78 14.61 -10.05
CA ARG A 255 18.90 15.28 -9.09
C ARG A 255 17.72 14.40 -8.68
N SER A 256 16.98 13.88 -9.65
CA SER A 256 15.79 13.06 -9.40
C SER A 256 16.14 11.79 -8.61
N CYS A 257 17.26 11.15 -8.93
CA CYS A 257 17.77 10.03 -8.15
C CYS A 257 18.12 10.44 -6.72
N VAL A 258 18.84 11.55 -6.50
CA VAL A 258 19.20 11.98 -5.14
C VAL A 258 17.97 12.39 -4.33
N GLU A 259 17.00 13.05 -4.95
CA GLU A 259 15.73 13.39 -4.29
C GLU A 259 14.97 12.12 -3.88
N GLY A 260 15.02 11.04 -4.67
CA GLY A 260 14.40 9.75 -4.33
C GLY A 260 14.89 9.09 -3.02
N ILE A 261 16.03 9.51 -2.46
CA ILE A 261 16.47 9.10 -1.11
C ILE A 261 15.41 9.46 -0.05
N SER A 262 14.64 10.54 -0.27
CA SER A 262 13.62 10.97 0.67
C SER A 262 12.45 9.99 0.82
N VAL A 263 12.28 9.03 -0.10
CA VAL A 263 11.20 8.05 -0.02
C VAL A 263 11.35 7.18 1.23
N ASP A 264 12.55 6.69 1.53
CA ASP A 264 12.80 5.81 2.69
C ASP A 264 13.43 6.53 3.87
N LEU A 265 14.32 7.51 3.62
CA LEU A 265 15.21 8.01 4.65
C LEU A 265 14.44 8.54 5.88
N PRO A 266 13.49 9.49 5.77
CA PRO A 266 12.75 9.99 6.93
C PRO A 266 12.06 8.88 7.72
N GLY A 267 11.36 7.96 7.04
CA GLY A 267 10.66 6.85 7.69
C GLY A 267 11.62 5.91 8.44
N SER A 268 12.76 5.58 7.82
CA SER A 268 13.77 4.67 8.40
C SER A 268 14.40 5.19 9.70
N VAL A 269 14.44 6.52 9.87
CA VAL A 269 14.97 7.17 11.08
C VAL A 269 13.86 7.73 11.98
N ASN A 270 12.61 7.31 11.78
CA ASN A 270 11.44 7.73 12.53
C ASN A 270 11.24 9.26 12.52
N PHE A 271 11.43 9.87 11.35
CA PHE A 271 11.29 11.30 11.09
C PHE A 271 12.16 12.19 11.98
N ASP A 272 13.28 11.65 12.49
CA ASP A 272 14.26 12.37 13.29
C ASP A 272 15.11 13.28 12.39
N ASN A 273 14.86 14.59 12.47
CA ASN A 273 15.57 15.61 11.69
C ASN A 273 17.10 15.51 11.83
N ALA A 274 17.64 15.27 13.04
CA ALA A 274 19.08 15.23 13.25
C ALA A 274 19.70 14.01 12.54
N LYS A 275 19.00 12.88 12.54
CA LYS A 275 19.43 11.67 11.80
C LYS A 275 19.33 11.86 10.29
N VAL A 276 18.30 12.52 9.78
CA VAL A 276 18.21 12.89 8.36
C VAL A 276 19.36 13.81 7.96
N ILE A 277 19.64 14.85 8.76
CA ILE A 277 20.77 15.76 8.53
C ILE A 277 22.10 15.00 8.53
N ALA A 278 22.31 14.09 9.48
CA ALA A 278 23.52 13.29 9.56
C ALA A 278 23.67 12.37 8.32
N ALA A 279 22.59 11.70 7.91
CA ALA A 279 22.61 10.78 6.77
C ALA A 279 22.86 11.51 5.44
N CYS A 280 22.08 12.55 5.12
CA CYS A 280 22.33 13.38 3.92
C CYS A 280 23.70 14.08 3.99
N GLY A 281 24.19 14.41 5.20
CA GLY A 281 25.51 15.01 5.42
C GLY A 281 26.68 14.13 4.97
N THR A 282 26.47 12.82 4.78
CA THR A 282 27.47 11.90 4.24
C THR A 282 27.69 12.07 2.73
N ILE A 283 26.78 12.74 2.03
CA ILE A 283 26.92 13.07 0.60
C ILE A 283 27.99 14.15 0.44
N SER A 284 29.03 13.83 -0.34
CA SER A 284 30.20 14.71 -0.51
C SER A 284 29.90 15.93 -1.37
N ASP A 285 29.09 15.77 -2.43
CA ASP A 285 28.66 16.88 -3.25
C ASP A 285 27.64 17.76 -2.50
N LEU A 286 27.90 19.07 -2.49
CA LEU A 286 27.10 20.02 -1.72
C LEU A 286 25.73 20.29 -2.34
N THR A 287 25.60 20.16 -3.66
CA THR A 287 24.34 20.35 -4.39
C THR A 287 23.42 19.17 -4.11
N ASP A 288 23.94 17.95 -4.21
CA ASP A 288 23.18 16.73 -3.95
C ASP A 288 22.80 16.58 -2.48
N ARG A 289 23.69 16.99 -1.57
CA ARG A 289 23.34 17.10 -0.16
C ARG A 289 22.11 17.98 0.05
N LYS A 290 22.01 19.12 -0.64
CA LYS A 290 20.84 20.01 -0.56
C LYS A 290 19.59 19.36 -1.15
N TYR A 291 19.71 18.63 -2.25
CA TYR A 291 18.59 17.87 -2.82
C TYR A 291 18.06 16.83 -1.83
N CYS A 292 18.94 16.00 -1.25
CA CYS A 292 18.58 15.02 -0.22
C CYS A 292 17.85 15.66 0.98
N LEU A 293 18.41 16.75 1.52
CA LEU A 293 17.84 17.45 2.68
C LEU A 293 16.48 18.09 2.35
N SER A 294 16.38 18.82 1.25
CA SER A 294 15.15 19.53 0.89
C SER A 294 14.02 18.58 0.53
N ALA A 295 14.32 17.47 -0.16
CA ALA A 295 13.34 16.43 -0.44
C ALA A 295 12.89 15.71 0.85
N SER A 296 13.83 15.40 1.74
CA SER A 296 13.51 14.78 3.03
C SER A 296 12.67 15.70 3.93
N ALA A 297 12.92 17.01 3.90
CA ALA A 297 12.12 17.98 4.65
C ALA A 297 10.66 18.00 4.16
N ARG A 298 10.44 18.07 2.84
CA ARG A 298 9.10 17.99 2.25
C ARG A 298 8.38 16.70 2.63
N MET A 299 9.08 15.57 2.56
CA MET A 299 8.54 14.27 2.98
C MET A 299 8.16 14.25 4.47
N ILE A 300 8.96 14.86 5.35
CA ILE A 300 8.62 14.97 6.79
C ILE A 300 7.34 15.80 6.98
N GLU A 301 7.22 16.93 6.27
CA GLU A 301 6.02 17.78 6.28
C GLU A 301 4.79 17.04 5.73
N ASP A 302 4.99 16.17 4.74
CA ASP A 302 3.93 15.38 4.17
C ASP A 302 3.29 14.43 5.19
N PHE A 303 4.07 13.95 6.15
CA PHE A 303 3.64 13.18 7.31
C PHE A 303 3.19 14.05 8.50
N LYS A 304 2.98 15.34 8.28
CA LYS A 304 2.56 16.34 9.28
C LYS A 304 3.53 16.40 10.47
N LYS A 305 4.82 16.22 10.20
CA LYS A 305 5.91 16.34 11.16
C LYS A 305 6.66 17.65 10.93
N ASP A 306 7.33 18.13 11.97
CA ASP A 306 8.13 19.35 11.89
C ASP A 306 9.46 19.09 11.16
N ALA A 307 9.67 19.77 10.03
CA ALA A 307 10.91 19.74 9.25
C ALA A 307 11.76 21.01 9.39
N CYS A 308 11.35 21.97 10.23
CA CYS A 308 12.03 23.25 10.39
C CYS A 308 13.51 23.15 10.79
N PRO A 309 13.97 22.15 11.56
CA PRO A 309 15.39 21.96 11.79
C PRO A 309 16.20 21.71 10.50
N ILE A 310 15.65 21.00 9.51
CA ILE A 310 16.31 20.79 8.21
C ILE A 310 16.30 22.09 7.39
N TRP A 311 15.18 22.82 7.36
CA TRP A 311 15.12 24.12 6.67
C TRP A 311 16.07 25.15 7.31
N ALA A 312 16.25 25.13 8.62
CA ALA A 312 17.27 25.92 9.32
C ALA A 312 18.68 25.54 8.89
N TYR A 313 18.98 24.23 8.82
CA TYR A 313 20.27 23.74 8.33
C TYR A 313 20.56 24.20 6.88
N LEU A 314 19.53 24.25 6.03
CA LEU A 314 19.63 24.75 4.66
C LEU A 314 19.71 26.29 4.56
N GLY A 315 19.50 27.02 5.66
CA GLY A 315 19.41 28.49 5.65
C GLY A 315 18.09 29.03 5.08
N GLU A 316 17.05 28.20 4.99
CA GLU A 316 15.74 28.52 4.40
C GLU A 316 14.62 28.68 5.43
N HIS A 317 14.92 28.59 6.73
CA HIS A 317 13.92 28.64 7.82
C HIS A 317 12.89 29.77 7.69
N ARG A 318 13.32 31.01 7.40
CA ARG A 318 12.37 32.14 7.27
C ARG A 318 11.39 32.01 6.12
N LYS A 319 11.73 31.24 5.08
CA LYS A 319 10.85 31.05 3.92
C LYS A 319 9.83 29.93 4.14
N GLN A 320 10.22 28.89 4.90
CA GLN A 320 9.45 27.65 5.03
C GLN A 320 8.75 27.51 6.40
N CYS A 321 9.25 28.18 7.44
CA CYS A 321 8.85 27.98 8.84
C CYS A 321 8.54 29.29 9.60
N GLY A 322 8.62 30.44 8.91
CA GLY A 322 8.48 31.77 9.48
C GLY A 322 7.16 32.44 9.12
#